data_AF-A0A1H0B0U6-F1
#
_entry.id   AF-A0A1H0B0U6-F1
#
_cell.length_a   1.000
_cell.length_b   1.000
_cell.length_c   1.000
_cell.angle_alpha   90.00
_cell.angle_beta   90.00
_cell.angle_gamma   90.00
#
_symmetry.space_group_name_H-M   'P 1'
#
loop_
_entity.id
_entity.type
_entity.pdbx_description
1 polymer ?
#
loop_
_entity_poly.entity_id
_entity_poly.type
_entity_poly.pdbx_seq_one_letter_code
_entity_poly.pdbx_strand_id
1 'polypeptide(L)'
;MSHQQYRPTFIQVNLQAIQNNIKRLKQTLSEHTDVIAVVKANGYGHGDIAVAQAALQAGANLLAVATPEEALHLREAGIQADILLLGTSPSSFLEEASKQNITLTAYSYEWLNATRDCQLPLKMHIKIDSGMGRIGFTDETELKKALAFINERDWLQITGVFTHFATADEEDQNFFLKQVSTFEKFLQVFEKRPAIVHTSNSAVALMHPDQHWNAVRFGISMYGIAPSSWVHGELSFPLEKALSLHTEVMHVKKVPKGSTIGYGATYVAQEEEWIATIPIGYADGLLRKLHNQSVLIKGKKVPIVGKICMDQCMIRLDEKVKIGEHVVLLGKQGKEEILIEEWAEALQTIPYEVCCTFSNRIPRIYSK
;
A
#
# COMPACT_ATOMS: atom_id res chain seq x y z
N MET A 1 19.38 -11.72 -9.16
CA MET A 1 19.47 -13.00 -9.91
C MET A 1 18.07 -13.58 -9.99
N SER A 2 17.57 -13.93 -11.16
CA SER A 2 16.26 -14.60 -11.27
C SER A 2 16.40 -16.03 -10.76
N HIS A 3 16.09 -16.24 -9.48
CA HIS A 3 16.01 -17.59 -8.93
C HIS A 3 14.90 -18.34 -9.68
N GLN A 4 15.25 -19.50 -10.25
CA GLN A 4 14.30 -20.38 -10.90
C GLN A 4 13.18 -20.73 -9.91
N GLN A 5 11.93 -20.47 -10.30
CA GLN A 5 10.76 -20.69 -9.46
C GLN A 5 10.16 -22.06 -9.76
N TYR A 6 10.06 -22.92 -8.74
CA TYR A 6 9.56 -24.29 -8.87
C TYR A 6 8.15 -24.48 -8.29
N ARG A 7 7.73 -23.60 -7.37
CA ARG A 7 6.39 -23.63 -6.78
C ARG A 7 5.44 -22.82 -7.68
N PRO A 8 4.26 -23.35 -8.06
CA PRO A 8 3.34 -22.68 -8.98
C PRO A 8 2.54 -21.54 -8.34
N THR A 9 2.77 -21.23 -7.06
CA THR A 9 2.12 -20.12 -6.36
C THR A 9 2.83 -18.81 -6.68
N PHE A 10 2.10 -17.83 -7.22
CA PHE A 10 2.64 -16.51 -7.56
C PHE A 10 1.59 -15.41 -7.39
N ILE A 11 2.06 -14.17 -7.25
CA ILE A 11 1.25 -12.96 -7.33
C ILE A 11 1.49 -12.35 -8.72
N GLN A 12 0.42 -12.14 -9.47
CA GLN A 12 0.46 -11.35 -10.70
C GLN A 12 0.20 -9.89 -10.35
N VAL A 13 1.06 -9.01 -10.86
CA VAL A 13 0.95 -7.56 -10.70
C VAL A 13 0.78 -6.92 -12.08
N ASN A 14 -0.37 -6.32 -12.30
CA ASN A 14 -0.70 -5.59 -13.51
C ASN A 14 -0.21 -4.13 -13.41
N LEU A 15 0.92 -3.84 -14.03
CA LEU A 15 1.49 -2.49 -14.03
C LEU A 15 0.65 -1.52 -14.89
N GLN A 16 -0.05 -2.00 -15.92
CA GLN A 16 -0.94 -1.15 -16.71
C GLN A 16 -2.10 -0.63 -15.88
N ALA A 17 -2.66 -1.46 -14.98
CA ALA A 17 -3.71 -1.04 -14.05
C ALA A 17 -3.23 0.11 -13.15
N ILE A 18 -2.01 -0.02 -12.60
CA ILE A 18 -1.35 1.04 -11.81
C ILE A 18 -1.22 2.33 -12.60
N GLN A 19 -0.72 2.23 -13.83
CA GLN A 19 -0.59 3.39 -14.71
C GLN A 19 -1.93 4.04 -15.03
N ASN A 20 -2.96 3.23 -15.31
CA ASN A 20 -4.30 3.70 -15.64
C ASN A 20 -4.93 4.43 -14.46
N ASN A 21 -4.79 3.91 -13.24
CA ASN A 21 -5.30 4.54 -12.02
C ASN A 21 -4.66 5.92 -11.80
N ILE A 22 -3.34 6.04 -12.01
CA ILE A 22 -2.63 7.33 -11.92
C ILE A 22 -3.09 8.28 -13.02
N LYS A 23 -3.16 7.82 -14.27
CA LYS A 23 -3.60 8.65 -15.41
C LYS A 23 -5.02 9.19 -15.21
N ARG A 24 -5.94 8.36 -14.70
CA ARG A 24 -7.30 8.78 -14.36
C ARG A 24 -7.33 9.81 -13.25
N LEU A 25 -6.56 9.61 -12.18
CA LEU A 25 -6.43 10.63 -11.15
C LEU A 25 -5.92 11.95 -11.74
N LYS A 26 -4.85 11.90 -12.56
CA LYS A 26 -4.32 13.13 -13.18
C LYS A 26 -5.33 13.88 -14.03
N GLN A 27 -6.29 13.19 -14.66
CA GLN A 27 -7.37 13.84 -15.41
C GLN A 27 -8.36 14.60 -14.52
N THR A 28 -8.43 14.29 -13.23
CA THR A 28 -9.28 15.01 -12.26
C THR A 28 -8.53 16.11 -11.50
N LEU A 29 -7.21 16.12 -11.57
CA LEU A 29 -6.38 17.13 -10.90
C LEU A 29 -6.21 18.38 -11.79
N SER A 30 -5.89 19.52 -11.17
CA SER A 30 -5.42 20.68 -11.92
C SER A 30 -4.04 20.41 -12.56
N GLU A 31 -3.71 21.07 -13.67
CA GLU A 31 -2.44 20.88 -14.37
C GLU A 31 -1.19 21.19 -13.51
N HIS A 32 -1.36 21.95 -12.43
CA HIS A 32 -0.30 22.35 -11.50
C HIS A 32 -0.24 21.50 -10.23
N THR A 33 -1.03 20.43 -10.14
CA THR A 33 -1.03 19.52 -8.99
C THR A 33 -0.16 18.30 -9.27
N ASP A 34 0.93 18.17 -8.53
CA ASP A 34 1.83 17.03 -8.63
C ASP A 34 1.23 15.75 -8.03
N VAL A 35 1.62 14.60 -8.57
CA VAL A 35 1.29 13.28 -7.97
C VAL A 35 2.53 12.72 -7.29
N ILE A 36 2.43 12.49 -5.98
CA ILE A 36 3.43 11.78 -5.17
C ILE A 36 2.96 10.32 -5.03
N ALA A 37 3.61 9.40 -5.73
CA ALA A 37 3.27 7.98 -5.66
C ALA A 37 3.87 7.34 -4.39
N VAL A 38 3.01 6.80 -3.53
CA VAL A 38 3.42 6.21 -2.25
C VAL A 38 3.69 4.72 -2.42
N VAL A 39 4.96 4.34 -2.37
CA VAL A 39 5.46 2.98 -2.67
C VAL A 39 6.13 2.28 -1.48
N LYS A 40 5.91 2.78 -0.26
CA LYS A 40 6.31 2.10 1.00
C LYS A 40 5.76 0.68 1.11
N ALA A 41 6.31 -0.10 2.03
CA ALA A 41 5.97 -1.49 2.30
C ALA A 41 6.06 -2.36 1.03
N ASN A 42 7.17 -2.23 0.30
CA ASN A 42 7.39 -2.93 -0.97
C ASN A 42 6.25 -2.67 -1.98
N GLY A 43 5.88 -1.41 -2.20
CA GLY A 43 4.75 -1.04 -3.04
C GLY A 43 3.43 -1.64 -2.56
N TYR A 44 3.16 -1.58 -1.25
CA TYR A 44 2.01 -2.23 -0.61
C TYR A 44 1.95 -3.73 -0.98
N GLY A 45 3.09 -4.42 -0.92
CA GLY A 45 3.21 -5.84 -1.28
C GLY A 45 3.26 -6.16 -2.79
N HIS A 46 3.14 -5.17 -3.67
CA HIS A 46 3.15 -5.36 -5.13
C HIS A 46 4.56 -5.35 -5.75
N GLY A 47 5.57 -4.82 -5.07
CA GLY A 47 6.92 -4.62 -5.62
C GLY A 47 7.25 -3.16 -5.83
N ASP A 48 7.96 -2.55 -4.88
CA ASP A 48 8.28 -1.12 -4.88
C ASP A 48 8.97 -0.64 -6.16
N ILE A 49 10.02 -1.32 -6.64
CA ILE A 49 10.79 -0.89 -7.83
C ILE A 49 9.91 -0.88 -9.08
N ALA A 50 9.20 -1.97 -9.35
CA ALA A 50 8.36 -2.11 -10.55
C ALA A 50 7.18 -1.11 -10.51
N VAL A 51 6.57 -0.93 -9.34
CA VAL A 51 5.49 0.04 -9.14
C VAL A 51 6.00 1.47 -9.27
N ALA A 52 7.14 1.81 -8.69
CA ALA A 52 7.74 3.13 -8.78
C ALA A 52 8.02 3.51 -10.24
N GLN A 53 8.61 2.60 -11.02
CA GLN A 53 8.86 2.80 -12.44
C GLN A 53 7.56 3.00 -13.24
N ALA A 54 6.55 2.16 -13.00
CA ALA A 54 5.25 2.30 -13.63
C ALA A 54 4.57 3.62 -13.26
N ALA A 55 4.66 4.04 -11.99
CA ALA A 55 4.07 5.28 -11.52
C ALA A 55 4.71 6.51 -12.16
N LEU A 56 6.05 6.55 -12.24
CA LEU A 56 6.78 7.62 -12.92
C LEU A 56 6.44 7.67 -14.42
N GLN A 57 6.34 6.52 -15.09
CA GLN A 57 5.92 6.45 -16.50
C GLN A 57 4.48 6.95 -16.72
N ALA A 58 3.59 6.78 -15.73
CA ALA A 58 2.23 7.31 -15.77
C ALA A 58 2.15 8.81 -15.42
N GLY A 59 3.27 9.43 -15.05
CA GLY A 59 3.38 10.85 -14.76
C GLY A 59 3.28 11.20 -13.28
N ALA A 60 3.60 10.28 -12.36
CA ALA A 60 3.94 10.68 -10.99
C ALA A 60 5.22 11.54 -11.00
N ASN A 61 5.22 12.59 -10.18
CA ASN A 61 6.30 13.58 -10.13
C ASN A 61 7.33 13.22 -9.05
N LEU A 62 6.86 12.68 -7.91
CA LEU A 62 7.69 12.27 -6.78
C LEU A 62 7.30 10.87 -6.31
N LEU A 63 8.21 10.23 -5.58
CA LEU A 63 7.93 9.00 -4.84
C LEU A 63 7.94 9.26 -3.34
N ALA A 64 7.19 8.46 -2.58
CA ALA A 64 7.21 8.51 -1.14
C ALA A 64 7.30 7.12 -0.50
N VAL A 65 8.15 7.02 0.52
CA VAL A 65 8.45 5.80 1.28
C VAL A 65 8.32 6.04 2.78
N ALA A 66 8.37 4.98 3.60
CA ALA A 66 8.23 5.05 5.04
C ALA A 66 9.56 4.99 5.79
N THR A 67 10.55 4.24 5.31
CA THR A 67 11.82 4.03 6.02
C THR A 67 13.04 4.45 5.20
N PRO A 68 14.17 4.77 5.87
CA PRO A 68 15.46 4.95 5.20
C PRO A 68 15.83 3.82 4.24
N GLU A 69 15.65 2.57 4.66
CA GLU A 69 15.99 1.39 3.87
C GLU A 69 15.17 1.30 2.58
N GLU A 70 13.88 1.62 2.62
CA GLU A 70 13.05 1.69 1.41
C GLU A 70 13.53 2.78 0.44
N ALA A 71 13.96 3.94 0.96
CA ALA A 71 14.48 5.02 0.14
C ALA A 71 15.80 4.62 -0.55
N LEU A 72 16.71 4.00 0.22
CA LEU A 72 17.97 3.49 -0.30
C LEU A 72 17.75 2.36 -1.30
N HIS A 73 16.81 1.46 -1.05
CA HIS A 73 16.50 0.37 -1.98
C HIS A 73 16.06 0.89 -3.36
N LEU A 74 15.23 1.94 -3.40
CA LEU A 74 14.87 2.60 -4.67
C LEU A 74 16.09 3.25 -5.36
N ARG A 75 16.99 3.87 -4.60
CA ARG A 75 18.21 4.49 -5.14
C ARG A 75 19.17 3.44 -5.71
N GLU A 76 19.39 2.34 -4.99
CA GLU A 76 20.19 1.19 -5.46
C GLU A 76 19.63 0.58 -6.75
N ALA A 77 18.29 0.60 -6.92
CA ALA A 77 17.61 0.20 -8.15
C ALA A 77 17.71 1.22 -9.30
N GLY A 78 18.43 2.34 -9.10
CA GLY A 78 18.67 3.36 -10.11
C GLY A 78 17.56 4.42 -10.24
N ILE A 79 16.60 4.48 -9.31
CA ILE A 79 15.55 5.50 -9.34
C ILE A 79 16.14 6.87 -9.01
N GLN A 80 16.04 7.81 -9.97
CA GLN A 80 16.57 9.18 -9.86
C GLN A 80 15.51 10.23 -9.48
N ALA A 81 14.22 9.86 -9.48
CA ALA A 81 13.14 10.77 -9.11
C ALA A 81 13.30 11.25 -7.64
N ASP A 82 12.72 12.40 -7.31
CA ASP A 82 12.71 12.88 -5.92
C ASP A 82 11.96 11.88 -5.02
N ILE A 83 12.55 11.57 -3.86
CA ILE A 83 12.01 10.64 -2.87
C ILE A 83 11.75 11.41 -1.58
N LEU A 84 10.51 11.36 -1.10
CA LEU A 84 10.11 11.86 0.21
C LEU A 84 10.02 10.71 1.22
N LEU A 85 10.81 10.79 2.29
CA LEU A 85 10.67 9.91 3.45
C LEU A 85 9.56 10.45 4.37
N LEU A 86 8.41 9.76 4.40
CA LEU A 86 7.24 10.16 5.19
C LEU A 86 7.38 9.85 6.69
N GLY A 87 8.19 8.84 7.02
CA GLY A 87 8.41 8.38 8.38
C GLY A 87 9.44 9.19 9.14
N THR A 88 9.76 8.72 10.33
CA THR A 88 10.87 9.26 11.12
C THR A 88 12.20 8.77 10.56
N SER A 89 13.28 9.53 10.80
CA SER A 89 14.64 9.11 10.46
C SER A 89 15.60 9.34 11.63
N PRO A 90 16.51 8.40 11.93
CA PRO A 90 17.53 8.63 12.93
C PRO A 90 18.56 9.65 12.40
N SER A 91 19.23 10.38 13.31
CA SER A 91 20.29 11.33 12.93
C SER A 91 21.46 10.66 12.20
N SER A 92 21.69 9.37 12.43
CA SER A 92 22.68 8.56 11.71
C SER A 92 22.39 8.42 10.20
N PHE A 93 21.17 8.73 9.75
CA PHE A 93 20.80 8.66 8.34
C PHE A 93 21.00 9.99 7.59
N LEU A 94 21.25 11.10 8.28
CA LEU A 94 21.27 12.44 7.66
C LEU A 94 22.34 12.57 6.56
N GLU A 95 23.54 12.03 6.78
CA GLU A 95 24.61 12.07 5.80
C GLU A 95 24.22 11.29 4.53
N GLU A 96 23.64 10.11 4.68
CA GLU A 96 23.21 9.30 3.54
C GLU A 96 22.02 9.93 2.82
N ALA A 97 21.06 10.50 3.56
CA ALA A 97 19.94 11.23 2.99
C ALA A 97 20.41 12.42 2.13
N SER A 98 21.43 13.15 2.58
CA SER A 98 22.04 14.21 1.78
C SER A 98 22.71 13.68 0.52
N LYS A 99 23.59 12.67 0.65
CA LYS A 99 24.30 12.04 -0.47
C LYS A 99 23.36 11.50 -1.55
N GLN A 100 22.25 10.90 -1.12
CA GLN A 100 21.25 10.28 -2.00
C GLN A 100 20.13 11.24 -2.42
N ASN A 101 20.19 12.53 -2.04
CA ASN A 101 19.13 13.52 -2.28
C ASN A 101 17.73 12.98 -1.91
N ILE A 102 17.59 12.55 -0.65
CA ILE A 102 16.33 12.08 -0.06
C ILE A 102 15.76 13.22 0.77
N THR A 103 14.52 13.62 0.47
CA THR A 103 13.80 14.63 1.22
C THR A 103 13.27 14.05 2.52
N LEU A 104 13.59 14.66 3.65
CA LEU A 104 13.25 14.18 4.99
C LEU A 104 11.97 14.84 5.52
N THR A 105 11.25 14.13 6.39
CA THR A 105 10.16 14.72 7.17
C THR A 105 10.70 15.34 8.45
N ALA A 106 10.48 16.64 8.63
CA ALA A 106 10.74 17.32 9.89
C ALA A 106 9.45 17.39 10.72
N TYR A 107 9.45 16.74 11.89
CA TYR A 107 8.24 16.51 12.69
C TYR A 107 8.32 17.03 14.13
N SER A 108 9.48 17.50 14.59
CA SER A 108 9.66 18.17 15.88
C SER A 108 10.89 19.06 15.87
N TYR A 109 10.96 20.02 16.81
CA TYR A 109 12.16 20.83 16.99
C TYR A 109 13.35 20.00 17.48
N GLU A 110 13.11 19.00 18.33
CA GLU A 110 14.16 18.11 18.85
C GLU A 110 14.89 17.38 17.72
N TRP A 111 14.14 16.80 16.79
CA TRP A 111 14.72 16.12 15.64
C TRP A 111 15.50 17.08 14.74
N LEU A 112 14.92 18.25 14.45
CA LEU A 112 15.61 19.30 13.70
C LEU A 112 16.91 19.72 14.38
N ASN A 113 16.91 19.87 15.70
CA ASN A 113 18.11 20.25 16.43
C ASN A 113 19.23 19.20 16.32
N ALA A 114 18.91 17.91 16.18
CA ALA A 114 19.89 16.85 15.96
C ALA A 114 20.58 16.93 14.60
N THR A 115 20.04 17.71 13.66
CA THR A 115 20.69 17.96 12.35
C THR A 115 21.87 18.91 12.44
N ARG A 116 22.01 19.67 13.55
CA ARG A 116 22.98 20.78 13.72
C ARG A 116 24.42 20.42 13.33
N ASP A 117 24.84 19.20 13.64
CA ASP A 117 26.23 18.76 13.45
C ASP A 117 26.49 18.14 12.07
N CYS A 118 25.43 17.88 11.28
CA CYS A 118 25.56 17.27 9.95
C CYS A 118 26.13 18.29 8.93
N GLN A 119 25.60 19.52 8.91
CA GLN A 119 26.02 20.60 7.99
C GLN A 119 26.10 20.21 6.51
N LEU A 120 25.34 19.19 6.09
CA LEU A 120 25.21 18.76 4.70
C LEU A 120 23.86 19.24 4.14
N PRO A 121 23.75 19.49 2.81
CA PRO A 121 22.49 19.92 2.21
C PRO A 121 21.35 18.92 2.47
N LEU A 122 20.29 19.36 3.14
CA LEU A 122 19.10 18.54 3.43
C LEU A 122 17.84 19.26 2.98
N LYS A 123 17.04 18.56 2.17
CA LYS A 123 15.68 18.97 1.82
C LYS A 123 14.71 18.42 2.83
N MET A 124 13.75 19.24 3.24
CA MET A 124 12.78 18.85 4.26
C MET A 124 11.34 19.24 3.91
N HIS A 125 10.42 18.37 4.29
CA HIS A 125 9.00 18.68 4.38
C HIS A 125 8.60 18.79 5.85
N ILE A 126 8.00 19.92 6.23
CA ILE A 126 7.47 20.13 7.58
C ILE A 126 6.17 19.34 7.75
N LYS A 127 6.11 18.46 8.75
CA LYS A 127 4.90 17.71 9.10
C LYS A 127 4.16 18.41 10.22
N ILE A 128 2.93 18.83 9.95
CA ILE A 128 1.97 19.30 10.95
C ILE A 128 1.10 18.11 11.37
N ASP A 129 0.85 17.97 12.66
CA ASP A 129 -0.18 17.07 13.16
C ASP A 129 -1.46 17.86 13.39
N SER A 130 -2.37 17.79 12.43
CA SER A 130 -3.66 18.47 12.51
C SER A 130 -4.75 17.63 13.19
N GLY A 131 -4.41 16.46 13.74
CA GLY A 131 -5.35 15.58 14.45
C GLY A 131 -5.17 14.09 14.21
N MET A 132 -4.14 13.65 13.49
CA MET A 132 -3.85 12.21 13.33
C MET A 132 -3.26 11.62 14.61
N GLY A 133 -2.54 12.43 15.39
CA GLY A 133 -1.96 12.04 16.67
C GLY A 133 -0.75 11.10 16.57
N ARG A 134 -0.03 11.12 15.43
CA ARG A 134 1.10 10.19 15.19
C ARG A 134 2.46 10.89 15.29
N ILE A 135 2.71 11.84 14.40
CA ILE A 135 3.94 12.66 14.35
C ILE A 135 3.61 14.01 13.69
N GLY A 136 4.34 15.04 14.10
CA GLY A 136 4.24 16.39 13.54
C GLY A 136 4.11 17.47 14.60
N PHE A 137 4.32 18.71 14.18
CA PHE A 137 4.13 19.88 15.03
C PHE A 137 2.67 20.04 15.42
N THR A 138 2.40 20.16 16.72
CA THR A 138 1.07 20.42 17.32
C THR A 138 0.99 21.78 18.01
N ASP A 139 2.11 22.49 18.13
CA ASP A 139 2.21 23.81 18.76
C ASP A 139 2.83 24.84 17.79
N GLU A 140 2.18 26.00 17.66
CA GLU A 140 2.64 27.07 16.75
C GLU A 140 3.95 27.71 17.21
N THR A 141 4.22 27.74 18.52
CA THR A 141 5.46 28.32 19.05
C THR A 141 6.64 27.43 18.73
N GLU A 142 6.48 26.12 18.89
CA GLU A 142 7.47 25.13 18.46
C GLU A 142 7.71 25.19 16.95
N LEU A 143 6.65 25.29 16.14
CA LEU A 143 6.79 25.45 14.69
C LEU A 143 7.56 26.74 14.34
N LYS A 144 7.23 27.88 14.94
CA LYS A 144 7.98 29.14 14.73
C LYS A 144 9.46 28.98 15.06
N LYS A 145 9.77 28.30 16.17
CA LYS A 145 11.14 28.02 16.59
C LYS A 145 11.87 27.12 15.58
N ALA A 146 11.18 26.10 15.04
CA ALA A 146 11.71 25.24 13.99
C ALA A 146 11.99 26.00 12.69
N LEU A 147 11.06 26.86 12.25
CA LEU A 147 11.25 27.68 11.04
C LEU A 147 12.42 28.66 11.21
N ALA A 148 12.54 29.33 12.36
CA ALA A 148 13.68 30.19 12.65
C ALA A 148 15.01 29.43 12.60
N PHE A 149 15.06 28.24 13.25
CA PHE A 149 16.25 27.38 13.21
C PHE A 149 16.66 27.00 11.79
N ILE A 150 15.69 26.70 10.92
CA ILE A 150 15.96 26.35 9.52
C ILE A 150 16.43 27.57 8.73
N ASN A 151 15.76 28.71 8.84
CA ASN A 151 16.07 29.92 8.08
C ASN A 151 17.46 30.51 8.38
N GLU A 152 18.02 30.22 9.56
CA GLU A 152 19.37 30.62 9.96
C GLU A 152 20.49 29.74 9.34
N ARG A 153 20.14 28.67 8.60
CA ARG A 153 21.08 27.64 8.14
C ARG A 153 20.91 27.40 6.64
N ASP A 154 21.98 27.62 5.89
CA ASP A 154 22.02 27.49 4.43
C ASP A 154 21.94 26.05 3.91
N TRP A 155 22.37 25.09 4.73
CA TRP A 155 22.30 23.66 4.41
C TRP A 155 20.93 23.02 4.69
N LEU A 156 19.98 23.74 5.28
CA LEU A 156 18.61 23.28 5.50
C LEU A 156 17.64 23.98 4.53
N GLN A 157 16.91 23.19 3.74
CA GLN A 157 15.94 23.72 2.79
C GLN A 157 14.53 23.19 3.04
N ILE A 158 13.58 24.09 3.34
CA ILE A 158 12.16 23.74 3.38
C ILE A 158 11.64 23.69 1.93
N THR A 159 11.33 22.48 1.46
CA THR A 159 10.78 22.25 0.12
C THR A 159 9.28 22.00 0.16
N GLY A 160 8.75 21.55 1.31
CA GLY A 160 7.32 21.35 1.45
C GLY A 160 6.77 21.40 2.88
N VAL A 161 5.45 21.31 2.98
CA VAL A 161 4.69 21.21 4.24
C VAL A 161 3.47 20.31 4.02
N PHE A 162 3.16 19.48 5.02
CA PHE A 162 2.01 18.58 4.94
C PHE A 162 1.33 18.27 6.26
N THR A 163 0.06 17.90 6.15
CA THR A 163 -0.63 17.08 7.15
C THR A 163 -1.11 15.76 6.55
N HIS A 164 -1.74 14.92 7.38
CA HIS A 164 -2.39 13.68 6.98
C HIS A 164 -3.70 13.55 7.76
N PHE A 165 -4.78 13.26 7.03
CA PHE A 165 -6.11 13.13 7.59
C PHE A 165 -6.35 11.71 8.09
N ALA A 166 -7.07 11.61 9.21
CA ALA A 166 -7.38 10.36 9.89
C ALA A 166 -8.71 9.75 9.43
N THR A 167 -9.67 10.57 9.02
CA THR A 167 -11.06 10.17 8.73
C THR A 167 -11.50 10.67 7.34
N ALA A 168 -10.58 10.76 6.38
CA ALA A 168 -10.90 11.23 5.03
C ALA A 168 -11.70 10.19 4.21
N ASP A 169 -11.75 8.96 4.69
CA ASP A 169 -12.45 7.82 4.12
C ASP A 169 -13.71 7.43 4.91
N GLU A 170 -14.13 8.26 5.86
CA GLU A 170 -15.36 8.11 6.64
C GLU A 170 -16.48 9.01 6.08
N GLU A 171 -17.72 8.56 6.18
CA GLU A 171 -18.89 9.36 5.76
C GLU A 171 -19.07 10.61 6.64
N ASP A 172 -18.79 10.51 7.95
CA ASP A 172 -18.81 11.65 8.86
C ASP A 172 -17.58 12.57 8.66
N GLN A 173 -17.83 13.72 8.07
CA GLN A 173 -16.83 14.72 7.71
C GLN A 173 -16.41 15.64 8.86
N ASN A 174 -17.03 15.57 10.04
CA ASN A 174 -16.81 16.52 11.13
C ASN A 174 -15.34 16.59 11.57
N PHE A 175 -14.70 15.43 11.76
CA PHE A 175 -13.30 15.39 12.18
C PHE A 175 -12.35 15.80 11.05
N PHE A 176 -12.62 15.38 9.81
CA PHE A 176 -11.86 15.79 8.63
C PHE A 176 -11.82 17.31 8.49
N LEU A 177 -12.97 18.00 8.58
CA LEU A 177 -13.05 19.45 8.49
C LEU A 177 -12.30 20.16 9.62
N LYS A 178 -12.32 19.59 10.84
CA LYS A 178 -11.50 20.09 11.96
C LYS A 178 -10.00 19.98 11.66
N GLN A 179 -9.57 18.87 11.06
CA GLN A 179 -8.17 18.69 10.66
C GLN A 179 -7.76 19.65 9.53
N VAL A 180 -8.67 19.96 8.60
CA VAL A 180 -8.45 20.95 7.53
C VAL A 180 -8.21 22.32 8.15
N SER A 181 -9.14 22.80 8.98
CA SER A 181 -9.03 24.10 9.64
C SER A 181 -7.75 24.22 10.50
N THR A 182 -7.40 23.14 11.21
CA THR A 182 -6.16 23.10 12.01
C THR A 182 -4.92 23.23 11.12
N PHE A 183 -4.85 22.53 9.98
CA PHE A 183 -3.72 22.65 9.07
C PHE A 183 -3.61 24.05 8.47
N GLU A 184 -4.73 24.62 8.01
CA GLU A 184 -4.76 25.97 7.43
C GLU A 184 -4.31 27.03 8.42
N LYS A 185 -4.64 26.88 9.70
CA LYS A 185 -4.15 27.75 10.78
C LYS A 185 -2.63 27.69 10.91
N PHE A 186 -2.04 26.49 10.96
CA PHE A 186 -0.60 26.31 11.03
C PHE A 186 0.11 26.81 9.76
N LEU A 187 -0.54 26.71 8.61
CA LEU A 187 0.03 27.21 7.35
C LEU A 187 0.22 28.74 7.36
N GLN A 188 -0.55 29.48 8.15
CA GLN A 188 -0.37 30.94 8.32
C GLN A 188 0.89 31.31 9.10
N VAL A 189 1.54 30.35 9.78
CA VAL A 189 2.80 30.60 10.50
C VAL A 189 3.98 30.81 9.54
N PHE A 190 3.86 30.32 8.30
CA PHE A 190 4.90 30.47 7.27
C PHE A 190 4.81 31.87 6.63
N GLU A 191 5.87 32.67 6.76
CA GLU A 191 5.97 33.98 6.08
C GLU A 191 5.87 33.84 4.55
N LYS A 192 6.53 32.81 4.01
CA LYS A 192 6.42 32.38 2.62
C LYS A 192 6.06 30.90 2.60
N ARG A 193 4.98 30.57 1.88
CA ARG A 193 4.56 29.18 1.72
C ARG A 193 5.66 28.36 1.01
N PRO A 194 5.95 27.14 1.48
CA PRO A 194 6.83 26.22 0.77
C PRO A 194 6.32 25.91 -0.64
N ALA A 195 7.23 25.47 -1.52
CA ALA A 195 6.90 25.14 -2.90
C ALA A 195 5.86 24.02 -3.00
N ILE A 196 5.91 23.03 -2.11
CA ILE A 196 4.95 21.92 -2.07
C ILE A 196 4.11 21.98 -0.79
N VAL A 197 2.81 22.16 -0.93
CA VAL A 197 1.79 22.04 0.12
C VAL A 197 0.92 20.85 -0.24
N HIS A 198 0.90 19.82 0.60
CA HIS A 198 0.20 18.58 0.27
C HIS A 198 -0.49 17.99 1.49
N THR A 199 -1.79 17.76 1.42
CA THR A 199 -2.57 17.17 2.54
C THR A 199 -3.25 15.86 2.13
N SER A 200 -3.50 15.71 0.84
CA SER A 200 -4.27 14.63 0.25
C SER A 200 -3.59 13.27 0.35
N ASN A 201 -4.30 12.29 0.92
CA ASN A 201 -4.07 10.87 0.69
C ASN A 201 -5.01 10.40 -0.45
N SER A 202 -5.11 9.09 -0.72
CA SER A 202 -6.02 8.58 -1.76
C SER A 202 -7.48 8.98 -1.55
N ALA A 203 -7.99 8.95 -0.31
CA ALA A 203 -9.39 9.29 -0.03
C ALA A 203 -9.66 10.78 -0.33
N VAL A 204 -8.81 11.68 0.16
CA VAL A 204 -8.93 13.11 -0.15
C VAL A 204 -8.74 13.41 -1.63
N ALA A 205 -7.80 12.73 -2.29
CA ALA A 205 -7.57 12.92 -3.72
C ALA A 205 -8.82 12.58 -4.55
N LEU A 206 -9.60 11.58 -4.13
CA LEU A 206 -10.81 11.13 -4.81
C LEU A 206 -12.07 11.91 -4.40
N MET A 207 -12.16 12.34 -3.14
CA MET A 207 -13.40 12.88 -2.54
C MET A 207 -13.40 14.40 -2.34
N HIS A 208 -12.23 15.03 -2.21
CA HIS A 208 -12.11 16.41 -1.72
C HIS A 208 -11.16 17.23 -2.60
N PRO A 209 -11.60 17.63 -3.81
CA PRO A 209 -10.77 18.39 -4.76
C PRO A 209 -10.20 19.69 -4.18
N ASP A 210 -10.93 20.37 -3.30
CA ASP A 210 -10.49 21.61 -2.66
C ASP A 210 -9.27 21.42 -1.73
N GLN A 211 -8.92 20.17 -1.40
CA GLN A 211 -7.78 19.82 -0.53
C GLN A 211 -6.62 19.18 -1.30
N HIS A 212 -6.60 19.28 -2.63
CA HIS A 212 -5.47 18.83 -3.44
C HIS A 212 -4.23 19.71 -3.28
N TRP A 213 -4.42 21.01 -3.02
CA TRP A 213 -3.35 22.01 -2.99
C TRP A 213 -2.47 21.88 -4.25
N ASN A 214 -1.16 21.71 -4.11
CA ASN A 214 -0.26 21.56 -5.26
C ASN A 214 0.41 20.19 -5.36
N ALA A 215 0.11 19.25 -4.45
CA ALA A 215 0.45 17.85 -4.65
C ALA A 215 -0.46 16.89 -3.86
N VAL A 216 -0.71 15.71 -4.42
CA VAL A 216 -1.48 14.63 -3.79
C VAL A 216 -0.61 13.40 -3.53
N ARG A 217 -0.71 12.79 -2.35
CA ARG A 217 -0.01 11.54 -2.02
C ARG A 217 -0.90 10.34 -2.34
N PHE A 218 -0.72 9.77 -3.52
CA PHE A 218 -1.55 8.69 -4.01
C PHE A 218 -1.00 7.32 -3.59
N GLY A 219 -1.74 6.62 -2.74
CA GLY A 219 -1.37 5.33 -2.15
C GLY A 219 -2.28 4.22 -2.64
N ILE A 220 -3.18 3.72 -1.77
CA ILE A 220 -3.95 2.49 -2.02
C ILE A 220 -4.69 2.43 -3.36
N SER A 221 -5.24 3.54 -3.81
CA SER A 221 -6.06 3.60 -5.03
C SER A 221 -5.22 3.57 -6.30
N MET A 222 -3.92 3.86 -6.21
CA MET A 222 -2.97 3.54 -7.28
C MET A 222 -2.99 2.04 -7.61
N TYR A 223 -3.20 1.19 -6.59
CA TYR A 223 -3.24 -0.27 -6.72
C TYR A 223 -4.63 -0.82 -7.07
N GLY A 224 -5.60 0.07 -7.32
CA GLY A 224 -6.94 -0.31 -7.73
C GLY A 224 -7.91 -0.61 -6.60
N ILE A 225 -7.56 -0.23 -5.36
CA ILE A 225 -8.32 -0.52 -4.15
C ILE A 225 -8.89 0.79 -3.60
N ALA A 226 -10.19 0.78 -3.30
CA ALA A 226 -10.84 1.93 -2.66
C ALA A 226 -10.39 2.06 -1.19
N PRO A 227 -10.17 3.28 -0.67
CA PRO A 227 -9.76 3.47 0.72
C PRO A 227 -10.74 2.90 1.75
N SER A 228 -12.04 3.02 1.47
CA SER A 228 -13.13 2.44 2.25
C SER A 228 -14.32 2.07 1.36
N SER A 229 -15.31 1.38 1.92
CA SER A 229 -16.58 1.06 1.24
C SER A 229 -17.37 2.33 0.88
N TRP A 230 -17.35 3.35 1.74
CA TRP A 230 -17.98 4.63 1.46
C TRP A 230 -17.32 5.31 0.25
N VAL A 231 -15.99 5.44 0.24
CA VAL A 231 -15.27 6.03 -0.91
C VAL A 231 -15.51 5.23 -2.19
N HIS A 232 -15.64 3.90 -2.10
CA HIS A 232 -15.94 3.06 -3.26
C HIS A 232 -17.26 3.44 -3.95
N GLY A 233 -18.30 3.75 -3.16
CA GLY A 233 -19.62 4.16 -3.69
C GLY A 233 -19.60 5.50 -4.42
N GLU A 234 -18.63 6.36 -4.10
CA GLU A 234 -18.55 7.74 -4.58
C GLU A 234 -17.47 7.96 -5.66
N LEU A 235 -16.83 6.88 -6.13
CA LEU A 235 -15.75 6.98 -7.13
C LEU A 235 -16.22 7.65 -8.42
N SER A 236 -15.56 8.74 -8.81
CA SER A 236 -15.80 9.44 -10.08
C SER A 236 -15.25 8.69 -11.31
N PHE A 237 -14.35 7.72 -11.10
CA PHE A 237 -13.81 6.85 -12.14
C PHE A 237 -13.50 5.46 -11.58
N PRO A 238 -13.55 4.41 -12.43
CA PRO A 238 -13.26 3.05 -11.97
C PRO A 238 -11.76 2.88 -11.65
N LEU A 239 -11.51 2.23 -10.53
CA LEU A 239 -10.19 1.75 -10.14
C LEU A 239 -9.94 0.35 -10.72
N GLU A 240 -8.80 0.16 -11.37
CA GLU A 240 -8.36 -1.12 -11.90
C GLU A 240 -7.48 -1.84 -10.88
N LYS A 241 -7.93 -3.00 -10.40
CA LYS A 241 -7.18 -3.85 -9.47
C LYS A 241 -5.87 -4.31 -10.09
N ALA A 242 -4.76 -4.07 -9.40
CA ALA A 242 -3.43 -4.39 -9.89
C ALA A 242 -2.94 -5.78 -9.46
N LEU A 243 -3.53 -6.40 -8.43
CA LEU A 243 -3.04 -7.65 -7.83
C LEU A 243 -4.01 -8.80 -8.02
N SER A 244 -3.47 -9.95 -8.40
CA SER A 244 -4.17 -11.24 -8.32
C SER A 244 -3.23 -12.34 -7.80
N LEU A 245 -3.79 -13.31 -7.07
CA LEU A 245 -3.04 -14.38 -6.40
C LEU A 245 -3.42 -15.73 -7.01
N HIS A 246 -2.41 -16.48 -7.44
CA HIS A 246 -2.57 -17.66 -8.28
C HIS A 246 -1.79 -18.84 -7.72
N THR A 247 -2.27 -20.06 -8.00
CA THR A 247 -1.56 -21.30 -7.74
C THR A 247 -2.09 -22.41 -8.66
N GLU A 248 -1.62 -23.64 -8.45
CA GLU A 248 -2.08 -24.83 -9.17
C GLU A 248 -2.38 -25.97 -8.20
N VAL A 249 -3.25 -26.88 -8.63
CA VAL A 249 -3.54 -28.12 -7.92
C VAL A 249 -2.33 -29.06 -7.97
N MET A 250 -1.81 -29.44 -6.80
CA MET A 250 -0.64 -30.34 -6.70
C MET A 250 -1.01 -31.79 -6.38
N HIS A 251 -2.20 -32.02 -5.83
CA HIS A 251 -2.68 -33.35 -5.51
C HIS A 251 -4.20 -33.37 -5.50
N VAL A 252 -4.81 -34.46 -5.98
CA VAL A 252 -6.27 -34.66 -6.04
C VAL A 252 -6.59 -36.07 -5.57
N LYS A 253 -7.54 -36.18 -4.64
CA LYS A 253 -8.04 -37.47 -4.16
C LYS A 253 -9.56 -37.44 -3.96
N LYS A 254 -10.20 -38.60 -4.10
CA LYS A 254 -11.58 -38.80 -3.66
C LYS A 254 -11.55 -39.34 -2.23
N VAL A 255 -12.41 -38.84 -1.35
CA VAL A 255 -12.50 -39.30 0.03
C VAL A 255 -13.92 -39.79 0.34
N PRO A 256 -14.09 -40.91 1.06
CA PRO A 256 -15.41 -41.36 1.47
C PRO A 256 -16.01 -40.45 2.55
N LYS A 257 -17.34 -40.47 2.69
CA LYS A 257 -18.07 -39.84 3.79
C LYS A 257 -17.44 -40.20 5.15
N GLY A 258 -17.30 -39.20 6.02
CA GLY A 258 -16.68 -39.36 7.34
C GLY A 258 -15.16 -39.18 7.37
N SER A 259 -14.50 -39.03 6.21
CA SER A 259 -13.07 -38.72 6.16
C SER A 259 -12.77 -37.34 6.74
N THR A 260 -11.66 -37.20 7.46
CA THR A 260 -11.26 -35.94 8.06
C THR A 260 -10.14 -35.25 7.29
N ILE A 261 -10.13 -33.91 7.27
CA ILE A 261 -9.17 -33.11 6.49
C ILE A 261 -8.48 -32.06 7.38
N GLY A 262 -7.14 -32.04 7.32
CA GLY A 262 -6.30 -31.02 7.97
C GLY A 262 -6.09 -31.21 9.47
N TYR A 263 -5.34 -30.28 10.08
CA TYR A 263 -4.97 -30.36 11.49
C TYR A 263 -6.18 -30.33 12.43
N GLY A 264 -6.14 -31.18 13.47
CA GLY A 264 -7.21 -31.29 14.45
C GLY A 264 -8.52 -31.85 13.89
N ALA A 265 -8.52 -32.40 12.67
CA ALA A 265 -9.66 -33.06 12.05
C ALA A 265 -10.95 -32.22 12.07
N THR A 266 -10.85 -30.90 11.88
CA THR A 266 -11.98 -29.98 12.02
C THR A 266 -12.98 -30.02 10.87
N TYR A 267 -12.57 -30.57 9.72
CA TYR A 267 -13.48 -30.83 8.60
C TYR A 267 -13.71 -32.33 8.48
N VAL A 268 -14.97 -32.71 8.34
CA VAL A 268 -15.42 -34.09 8.12
C VAL A 268 -16.27 -34.09 6.84
N ALA A 269 -15.86 -34.88 5.84
CA ALA A 269 -16.58 -35.02 4.58
C ALA A 269 -18.01 -35.52 4.85
N GLN A 270 -19.00 -34.79 4.35
CA GLN A 270 -20.43 -35.10 4.59
C GLN A 270 -20.95 -36.16 3.62
N GLU A 271 -20.27 -36.28 2.48
CA GLU A 271 -20.52 -37.26 1.42
C GLU A 271 -19.20 -37.74 0.82
N GLU A 272 -19.28 -38.47 -0.28
CA GLU A 272 -18.09 -38.79 -1.05
C GLU A 272 -17.64 -37.53 -1.83
N GLU A 273 -16.47 -37.00 -1.48
CA GLU A 273 -16.02 -35.68 -1.94
C GLU A 273 -14.68 -35.76 -2.68
N TRP A 274 -14.48 -34.87 -3.66
CA TRP A 274 -13.16 -34.63 -4.25
C TRP A 274 -12.44 -33.55 -3.45
N ILE A 275 -11.20 -33.84 -3.03
CA ILE A 275 -10.34 -32.90 -2.30
C ILE A 275 -9.07 -32.67 -3.11
N ALA A 276 -8.75 -31.41 -3.34
CA ALA A 276 -7.47 -31.00 -3.90
C ALA A 276 -6.59 -30.32 -2.84
N THR A 277 -5.28 -30.43 -3.03
CA THR A 277 -4.27 -29.73 -2.22
C THR A 277 -3.56 -28.70 -3.10
N ILE A 278 -3.45 -27.47 -2.60
CA ILE A 278 -2.77 -26.35 -3.25
C ILE A 278 -1.58 -25.85 -2.39
N PRO A 279 -0.43 -25.48 -3.00
CA PRO A 279 0.83 -25.21 -2.31
C PRO A 279 0.94 -23.75 -1.84
N ILE A 280 -0.04 -23.32 -1.04
CA ILE A 280 -0.06 -22.02 -0.37
C ILE A 280 -0.60 -22.17 1.06
N GLY A 281 0.07 -21.55 2.03
CA GLY A 281 -0.35 -21.60 3.43
C GLY A 281 -0.09 -20.30 4.18
N TYR A 282 -0.20 -20.34 5.51
CA TYR A 282 -0.14 -19.13 6.33
C TYR A 282 1.24 -18.46 6.34
N ALA A 283 2.33 -19.18 6.05
CA ALA A 283 3.66 -18.58 5.91
C ALA A 283 3.84 -17.82 4.58
N ASP A 284 2.89 -17.96 3.66
CA ASP A 284 2.80 -17.18 2.42
C ASP A 284 1.89 -15.95 2.57
N GLY A 285 1.10 -15.88 3.65
CA GLY A 285 0.12 -14.83 3.91
C GLY A 285 -1.34 -15.28 3.82
N LEU A 286 -1.62 -16.54 3.45
CA LEU A 286 -2.96 -17.14 3.55
C LEU A 286 -3.25 -17.50 5.01
N LEU A 287 -3.59 -16.51 5.83
CA LEU A 287 -3.77 -16.67 7.28
C LEU A 287 -4.86 -17.68 7.63
N ARG A 288 -4.70 -18.38 8.75
CA ARG A 288 -5.61 -19.47 9.19
C ARG A 288 -7.08 -19.06 9.36
N LYS A 289 -7.35 -17.78 9.61
CA LYS A 289 -8.72 -17.23 9.74
C LYS A 289 -9.46 -17.24 8.39
N LEU A 290 -8.76 -17.39 7.26
CA LEU A 290 -9.32 -17.53 5.91
C LEU A 290 -9.78 -18.97 5.57
N HIS A 291 -9.81 -19.91 6.52
CA HIS A 291 -10.11 -21.33 6.26
C HIS A 291 -11.51 -21.61 5.68
N ASN A 292 -12.46 -20.67 5.78
CA ASN A 292 -13.80 -20.78 5.20
C ASN A 292 -13.98 -19.93 3.93
N GLN A 293 -12.90 -19.33 3.41
CA GLN A 293 -12.96 -18.58 2.17
C GLN A 293 -13.05 -19.52 0.97
N SER A 294 -13.52 -18.99 -0.16
CA SER A 294 -13.51 -19.69 -1.43
C SER A 294 -12.23 -19.40 -2.21
N VAL A 295 -11.94 -20.27 -3.18
CA VAL A 295 -11.02 -20.02 -4.30
C VAL A 295 -11.76 -20.29 -5.61
N LEU A 296 -11.19 -19.87 -6.75
CA LEU A 296 -11.74 -20.16 -8.07
C LEU A 296 -10.96 -21.28 -8.75
N ILE A 297 -11.69 -22.27 -9.28
CA ILE A 297 -11.14 -23.30 -10.16
C ILE A 297 -12.14 -23.56 -11.30
N LYS A 298 -11.67 -23.59 -12.54
CA LYS A 298 -12.52 -23.67 -13.76
C LYS A 298 -13.69 -22.67 -13.79
N GLY A 299 -13.51 -21.48 -13.23
CA GLY A 299 -14.53 -20.42 -13.16
C GLY A 299 -15.66 -20.70 -12.17
N LYS A 300 -15.44 -21.55 -11.16
CA LYS A 300 -16.39 -21.83 -10.08
C LYS A 300 -15.76 -21.54 -8.72
N LYS A 301 -16.55 -20.99 -7.80
CA LYS A 301 -16.18 -20.84 -6.38
C LYS A 301 -16.19 -22.19 -5.68
N VAL A 302 -15.08 -22.57 -5.07
CA VAL A 302 -14.94 -23.80 -4.28
C VAL A 302 -14.35 -23.47 -2.90
N PRO A 303 -14.84 -24.07 -1.80
CA PRO A 303 -14.41 -23.69 -0.46
C PRO A 303 -13.05 -24.30 -0.10
N ILE A 304 -12.26 -23.53 0.65
CA ILE A 304 -11.17 -24.07 1.47
C ILE A 304 -11.80 -24.93 2.57
N VAL A 305 -11.20 -26.09 2.84
CA VAL A 305 -11.70 -27.04 3.84
C VAL A 305 -10.59 -27.52 4.78
N GLY A 306 -10.96 -27.68 6.05
CA GLY A 306 -10.01 -27.97 7.12
C GLY A 306 -9.14 -26.77 7.48
N LYS A 307 -8.21 -26.95 8.41
CA LYS A 307 -7.27 -25.89 8.77
C LYS A 307 -6.23 -25.67 7.66
N ILE A 308 -5.97 -24.40 7.35
CA ILE A 308 -4.83 -23.99 6.51
C ILE A 308 -3.51 -24.36 7.23
N CYS A 309 -2.61 -25.05 6.52
CA CYS A 309 -1.29 -25.43 7.01
C CYS A 309 -0.26 -24.32 6.72
N MET A 310 1.00 -24.54 7.11
CA MET A 310 2.07 -23.56 6.91
C MET A 310 2.31 -23.26 5.43
N ASP A 311 2.32 -24.29 4.59
CA ASP A 311 2.76 -24.20 3.18
C ASP A 311 1.73 -24.70 2.16
N GLN A 312 0.57 -25.18 2.62
CA GLN A 312 -0.48 -25.74 1.76
C GLN A 312 -1.85 -25.70 2.44
N CYS A 313 -2.92 -25.77 1.64
CA CYS A 313 -4.28 -25.96 2.13
C CYS A 313 -5.08 -26.88 1.20
N MET A 314 -6.27 -27.27 1.65
CA MET A 314 -7.15 -28.16 0.90
C MET A 314 -8.41 -27.43 0.46
N ILE A 315 -8.90 -27.78 -0.72
CA ILE A 315 -10.14 -27.25 -1.29
C ILE A 315 -11.06 -28.40 -1.68
N ARG A 316 -12.37 -28.22 -1.49
CA ARG A 316 -13.40 -29.21 -1.85
C ARG A 316 -13.90 -28.94 -3.26
N LEU A 317 -13.80 -29.93 -4.14
CA LEU A 317 -14.17 -29.83 -5.54
C LEU A 317 -15.50 -30.53 -5.82
N ASP A 318 -16.26 -29.99 -6.78
CA ASP A 318 -17.49 -30.64 -7.26
C ASP A 318 -17.18 -31.89 -8.12
N GLU A 319 -16.03 -31.90 -8.80
CA GLU A 319 -15.59 -32.98 -9.68
C GLU A 319 -14.07 -33.18 -9.62
N LYS A 320 -13.59 -34.29 -10.18
CA LYS A 320 -12.15 -34.53 -10.33
C LYS A 320 -11.55 -33.49 -11.29
N VAL A 321 -10.48 -32.84 -10.85
CA VAL A 321 -9.63 -31.99 -11.70
C VAL A 321 -8.26 -32.63 -11.93
N LYS A 322 -7.50 -32.10 -12.89
CA LYS A 322 -6.13 -32.55 -13.16
C LYS A 322 -5.15 -31.88 -12.20
N ILE A 323 -4.03 -32.55 -11.92
CA ILE A 323 -2.86 -31.89 -11.33
C ILE A 323 -2.38 -30.83 -12.34
N GLY A 324 -1.99 -29.66 -11.85
CA GLY A 324 -1.67 -28.48 -12.66
C GLY A 324 -2.89 -27.63 -13.04
N GLU A 325 -4.12 -27.99 -12.59
CA GLU A 325 -5.28 -27.14 -12.82
C GLU A 325 -5.10 -25.80 -12.09
N HIS A 326 -5.31 -24.69 -12.82
CA HIS A 326 -5.07 -23.34 -12.33
C HIS A 326 -6.14 -22.89 -11.33
N VAL A 327 -5.68 -22.34 -10.21
CA VAL A 327 -6.50 -21.87 -9.10
C VAL A 327 -6.24 -20.38 -8.85
N VAL A 328 -7.30 -19.59 -8.75
CA VAL A 328 -7.23 -18.16 -8.41
C VAL A 328 -7.75 -17.96 -6.99
N LEU A 329 -6.89 -17.45 -6.10
CA LEU A 329 -7.26 -17.14 -4.72
C LEU A 329 -7.79 -15.71 -4.56
N LEU A 330 -7.25 -14.77 -5.33
CA LEU A 330 -7.70 -13.38 -5.44
C LEU A 330 -7.66 -12.96 -6.91
N GLY A 331 -8.71 -12.31 -7.39
CA GLY A 331 -8.86 -11.91 -8.79
C GLY A 331 -9.97 -12.68 -9.51
N LYS A 332 -9.90 -12.67 -10.85
CA LYS A 332 -10.97 -13.17 -11.73
C LYS A 332 -10.65 -14.52 -12.35
N GLN A 333 -11.67 -15.36 -12.50
CA GLN A 333 -11.61 -16.56 -13.33
C GLN A 333 -12.99 -16.80 -13.97
N GLY A 334 -13.08 -16.64 -15.30
CA GLY A 334 -14.37 -16.68 -15.99
C GLY A 334 -15.27 -15.50 -15.58
N LYS A 335 -16.48 -15.80 -15.10
CA LYS A 335 -17.44 -14.78 -14.61
C LYS A 335 -17.34 -14.50 -13.11
N GLU A 336 -16.57 -15.32 -12.39
CA GLU A 336 -16.41 -15.20 -10.94
C GLU A 336 -15.19 -14.33 -10.60
N GLU A 337 -15.29 -13.63 -9.47
CA GLU A 337 -14.22 -12.82 -8.88
C GLU A 337 -14.18 -13.11 -7.38
N ILE A 338 -12.97 -13.12 -6.83
CA ILE A 338 -12.72 -13.05 -5.38
C ILE A 338 -11.99 -11.75 -5.11
N LEU A 339 -12.64 -10.89 -4.35
CA LEU A 339 -12.15 -9.58 -3.98
C LEU A 339 -11.22 -9.67 -2.78
N ILE A 340 -10.24 -8.77 -2.70
CA ILE A 340 -9.36 -8.68 -1.53
C ILE A 340 -10.11 -8.18 -0.31
N GLU A 341 -11.17 -7.39 -0.54
CA GLU A 341 -12.13 -6.93 0.45
C GLU A 341 -12.81 -8.10 1.18
N GLU A 342 -13.13 -9.21 0.48
CA GLU A 342 -13.70 -10.43 1.11
C GLU A 342 -12.73 -11.02 2.14
N TRP A 343 -11.42 -11.01 1.85
CA TRP A 343 -10.40 -11.47 2.79
C TRP A 343 -10.19 -10.49 3.94
N ALA A 344 -10.22 -9.18 3.66
CA ALA A 344 -10.10 -8.15 4.68
C ALA A 344 -11.25 -8.26 5.70
N GLU A 345 -12.48 -8.41 5.22
CA GLU A 345 -13.67 -8.61 6.07
C GLU A 345 -13.53 -9.86 6.93
N ALA A 346 -13.17 -11.00 6.31
CA ALA A 346 -12.98 -12.26 7.02
C ALA A 346 -11.86 -12.18 8.09
N LEU A 347 -10.83 -11.38 7.84
CA LEU A 347 -9.74 -11.14 8.78
C LEU A 347 -10.07 -10.08 9.84
N GLN A 348 -11.15 -9.30 9.66
CA GLN A 348 -11.49 -8.12 10.46
C GLN A 348 -10.39 -7.06 10.38
N THR A 349 -9.99 -6.75 9.15
CA THR A 349 -8.96 -5.77 8.83
C THR A 349 -9.33 -5.02 7.55
N ILE A 350 -8.37 -4.32 6.96
CA ILE A 350 -8.51 -3.57 5.72
C ILE A 350 -7.67 -4.20 4.59
N PRO A 351 -8.03 -3.99 3.31
CA PRO A 351 -7.28 -4.52 2.16
C PRO A 351 -5.77 -4.20 2.16
N TYR A 352 -5.39 -3.06 2.72
CA TYR A 352 -4.00 -2.66 2.91
C TYR A 352 -3.18 -3.73 3.65
N GLU A 353 -3.73 -4.25 4.74
CA GLU A 353 -3.03 -5.23 5.57
C GLU A 353 -2.92 -6.58 4.85
N VAL A 354 -3.98 -6.98 4.13
CA VAL A 354 -3.98 -8.22 3.34
C VAL A 354 -2.86 -8.19 2.30
N CYS A 355 -2.76 -7.11 1.53
CA CYS A 355 -1.69 -6.90 0.55
C CYS A 355 -0.30 -7.00 1.18
N CYS A 356 -0.08 -6.31 2.30
CA CYS A 356 1.22 -6.27 2.97
C CYS A 356 1.58 -7.58 3.69
N THR A 357 0.61 -8.46 3.94
CA THR A 357 0.83 -9.76 4.61
C THR A 357 1.44 -10.81 3.68
N PHE A 358 1.34 -10.63 2.36
CA PHE A 358 1.92 -11.57 1.40
C PHE A 358 3.44 -11.61 1.50
N SER A 359 3.98 -12.76 1.92
CA SER A 359 5.40 -12.88 2.20
C SER A 359 6.25 -12.90 0.93
N ASN A 360 7.55 -12.60 1.06
CA ASN A 360 8.51 -12.64 -0.04
C ASN A 360 8.72 -14.05 -0.61
N ARG A 361 8.15 -15.10 0.00
CA ARG A 361 8.13 -16.47 -0.53
C ARG A 361 7.25 -16.61 -1.77
N ILE A 362 6.27 -15.73 -1.94
CA ILE A 362 5.45 -15.70 -3.16
C ILE A 362 6.15 -14.78 -4.17
N PRO A 363 6.57 -15.29 -5.34
CA PRO A 363 7.12 -14.44 -6.36
C PRO A 363 6.07 -13.48 -6.93
N ARG A 364 6.48 -12.25 -7.24
CA ARG A 364 5.67 -11.29 -8.00
C ARG A 364 6.07 -11.38 -9.47
N ILE A 365 5.07 -11.55 -10.34
CA ILE A 365 5.22 -11.56 -11.80
C ILE A 365 4.54 -10.30 -12.33
N TYR A 366 5.27 -9.51 -13.11
CA TYR A 366 4.80 -8.23 -13.62
C TYR A 366 4.30 -8.37 -15.05
N SER A 367 3.05 -8.02 -15.31
CA SER A 367 2.53 -7.80 -16.67
C SER A 367 2.58 -6.31 -16.99
N LYS A 368 2.99 -6.02 -18.22
CA LYS A 368 2.95 -4.68 -18.81
C LYS A 368 1.63 -4.44 -19.52
#